data_AF-A0A161MBC7-F1
#
_entry.id   AF-A0A161MBC7-F1
#
_cell.length_a   1.000
_cell.length_b   1.000
_cell.length_c   1.000
_cell.angle_alpha   90.00
_cell.angle_beta   90.00
_cell.angle_gamma   90.00
#
_symmetry.space_group_name_H-M   'P 1'
#
loop_
_entity.id
_entity.type
_entity.pdbx_description
1 polymer ?
#
loop_
_entity_poly.entity_id
_entity_poly.type
_entity_poly.pdbx_seq_one_letter_code
_entity_poly.pdbx_strand_id
1 'polypeptide(L)'
;MGRRALEGKYPAAAEHLNAAREELPAFAAFPREVWRQVWSNNPQERLNKEIRRRTDVVGIFPDRAAIVRLVGAVLAEQTDEWTEARRYMGLDVLAKVRLRLICGDTPGQNPLAQTLTA
;
A
#
# COMPACT_ATOMS: atom_id res chain seq x y z
N MET A 1 -10.87 22.83 -7.44
CA MET A 1 -12.33 22.94 -7.63
C MET A 1 -13.19 22.03 -6.73
N GLY A 2 -12.68 20.98 -6.07
CA GLY A 2 -13.55 20.03 -5.33
C GLY A 2 -13.99 20.41 -3.89
N ARG A 3 -13.32 21.35 -3.22
CA ARG A 3 -13.49 21.60 -1.77
C ARG A 3 -14.82 22.28 -1.40
N ARG A 4 -15.17 23.37 -2.09
CA ARG A 4 -16.45 24.08 -1.95
C ARG A 4 -17.67 23.20 -2.25
N ALA A 5 -17.51 22.17 -3.07
CA ALA A 5 -18.59 21.26 -3.41
C ALA A 5 -18.94 20.28 -2.26
N LEU A 6 -17.99 20.00 -1.36
CA LEU A 6 -18.19 19.10 -0.21
C LEU A 6 -18.72 19.82 1.03
N GLU A 7 -18.37 21.10 1.22
CA GLU A 7 -18.71 21.89 2.41
C GLU A 7 -20.22 21.91 2.74
N GLY A 8 -21.08 21.92 1.72
CA GLY A 8 -22.53 21.93 1.91
C GLY A 8 -23.15 20.58 2.28
N LYS A 9 -22.67 19.47 1.70
CA LYS A 9 -23.30 18.14 1.84
C LYS A 9 -22.55 17.20 2.78
N TYR A 10 -21.23 17.34 2.89
CA TYR A 10 -20.34 16.44 3.62
C TYR A 10 -19.27 17.25 4.39
N PRO A 11 -19.68 17.98 5.44
CA PRO A 11 -18.77 18.89 6.16
C PRO A 11 -17.57 18.16 6.79
N ALA A 12 -17.77 16.97 7.36
CA ALA A 12 -16.69 16.16 7.92
C ALA A 12 -15.65 15.73 6.85
N ALA A 13 -16.10 15.42 5.63
CA ALA A 13 -15.18 15.08 4.53
C ALA A 13 -14.40 16.32 4.06
N ALA A 14 -15.04 17.50 4.05
CA ALA A 14 -14.38 18.75 3.73
C ALA A 14 -13.31 19.12 4.77
N GLU A 15 -13.61 18.97 6.07
CA GLU A 15 -12.65 19.18 7.15
C GLU A 15 -11.48 18.21 7.06
N HIS A 16 -11.74 16.92 6.82
CA HIS A 16 -10.68 15.93 6.67
C HIS A 16 -9.74 16.25 5.48
N LEU A 17 -10.31 16.64 4.34
CA LEU A 17 -9.53 17.07 3.17
C LEU A 17 -8.72 18.34 3.45
N ASN A 18 -9.24 19.25 4.28
CA ASN A 18 -8.54 20.46 4.69
C ASN A 18 -7.36 20.14 5.60
N ALA A 19 -7.53 19.24 6.56
CA ALA A 19 -6.47 18.81 7.47
C ALA A 19 -5.30 18.17 6.71
N ALA A 20 -5.58 17.36 5.69
CA ALA A 20 -4.56 16.66 4.89
C ALA A 20 -3.99 17.51 3.72
N ARG A 21 -4.33 18.80 3.63
CA ARG A 21 -4.04 19.64 2.44
C ARG A 21 -2.58 19.62 2.01
N GLU A 22 -1.65 19.73 2.95
CA GLU A 22 -0.21 19.82 2.66
C GLU A 22 0.40 18.47 2.29
N GLU A 23 -0.22 17.36 2.75
CA GLU A 23 0.23 16.00 2.48
C GLU A 23 -0.31 15.45 1.15
N LEU A 24 -1.50 15.89 0.73
CA LEU A 24 -2.14 15.47 -0.51
C LEU A 24 -1.25 15.55 -1.76
N PRO A 25 -0.47 16.62 -1.99
CA PRO A 25 0.39 16.72 -3.18
C PRO A 25 1.72 15.97 -3.04
N ALA A 26 2.04 15.33 -1.91
CA ALA A 26 3.34 14.69 -1.69
C ALA A 26 3.69 13.65 -2.77
N PHE A 27 2.69 12.96 -3.31
CA PHE A 27 2.92 11.99 -4.40
C PHE A 27 3.41 12.64 -5.71
N ALA A 28 3.18 13.94 -5.91
CA ALA A 28 3.61 14.66 -7.10
C ALA A 28 5.13 14.84 -7.19
N ALA A 29 5.86 14.55 -6.10
CA ALA A 29 7.32 14.44 -6.10
C ALA A 29 7.83 13.20 -6.87
N PHE A 30 6.98 12.21 -7.11
CA PHE A 30 7.33 11.01 -7.89
C PHE A 30 7.11 11.23 -9.39
N PRO A 31 7.82 10.46 -10.24
CA PRO A 31 7.58 10.44 -11.67
C PRO A 31 6.10 10.17 -12.01
N ARG A 32 5.57 10.86 -13.03
CA ARG A 32 4.13 10.80 -13.39
C ARG A 32 3.68 9.38 -13.77
N GLU A 33 4.60 8.54 -14.23
CA GLU A 33 4.33 7.15 -14.60
C GLU A 33 3.89 6.29 -13.40
N VAL A 34 4.12 6.77 -12.16
CA VAL A 34 3.84 6.06 -10.90
C VAL A 34 2.57 6.56 -10.22
N TRP A 35 2.07 7.74 -10.59
CA TRP A 35 0.95 8.39 -9.89
C TRP A 35 -0.29 7.49 -9.83
N ARG A 36 -0.55 6.72 -10.91
CA ARG A 36 -1.68 5.80 -10.96
C ARG A 36 -1.58 4.70 -9.91
N GLN A 37 -0.37 4.24 -9.62
CA GLN A 37 -0.09 3.22 -8.63
C GLN A 37 -0.17 3.80 -7.21
N VAL A 38 0.23 5.06 -7.02
CA VAL A 38 0.15 5.73 -5.70
C VAL A 38 -1.28 6.00 -5.28
N TRP A 39 -2.12 6.53 -6.16
CA TRP A 39 -3.49 6.90 -5.78
C TRP A 39 -4.48 5.74 -5.82
N SER A 40 -4.10 4.57 -6.34
CA SER A 40 -5.02 3.45 -6.54
C SER A 40 -5.09 2.61 -5.27
N ASN A 41 -6.28 2.48 -4.71
CA ASN A 41 -6.55 1.61 -3.57
C ASN A 41 -6.86 0.16 -3.98
N ASN A 42 -6.98 -0.15 -5.27
CA ASN A 42 -7.38 -1.47 -5.78
C ASN A 42 -6.53 -2.65 -5.26
N PRO A 43 -5.19 -2.54 -5.09
CA PRO A 43 -4.42 -3.61 -4.45
C PRO A 43 -4.80 -3.83 -2.99
N GLN A 44 -4.96 -2.76 -2.23
CA GLN A 44 -5.38 -2.82 -0.83
C GLN A 44 -6.79 -3.39 -0.70
N GLU A 45 -7.72 -2.95 -1.55
CA GLU A 45 -9.10 -3.45 -1.57
C GLU A 45 -9.15 -4.95 -1.88
N ARG A 46 -8.37 -5.41 -2.87
CA ARG A 46 -8.30 -6.84 -3.20
C ARG A 46 -7.75 -7.66 -2.05
N LEU A 47 -6.65 -7.21 -1.44
CA LEU A 47 -6.04 -7.88 -0.28
C LEU A 47 -7.03 -7.93 0.90
N ASN A 48 -7.68 -6.81 1.22
CA ASN A 48 -8.68 -6.75 2.29
C ASN A 48 -9.88 -7.69 2.01
N LYS A 49 -10.32 -7.77 0.76
CA LYS A 49 -11.38 -8.69 0.35
C LYS A 49 -10.96 -10.14 0.53
N GLU A 50 -9.71 -10.47 0.20
CA GLU A 50 -9.18 -11.83 0.35
C GLU A 50 -8.99 -12.23 1.81
N ILE A 51 -8.44 -11.33 2.64
CA ILE A 51 -8.37 -11.51 4.10
C ILE A 51 -9.78 -11.80 4.63
N ARG A 52 -10.75 -10.95 4.31
CA ARG A 52 -12.15 -11.12 4.75
C ARG A 52 -12.72 -12.46 4.30
N ARG A 53 -12.58 -12.81 3.02
CA ARG A 53 -13.08 -14.07 2.46
C ARG A 53 -12.53 -15.28 3.21
N ARG A 54 -11.24 -15.31 3.54
CA ARG A 54 -10.61 -16.46 4.23
C ARG A 54 -10.93 -16.49 5.72
N THR A 55 -11.03 -15.33 6.37
CA THR A 55 -11.45 -15.28 7.77
C THR A 55 -12.91 -15.67 7.94
N ASP A 56 -13.78 -15.34 6.97
CA ASP A 56 -15.20 -15.69 6.99
C ASP A 56 -15.42 -17.21 6.94
N VAL A 57 -14.54 -17.97 6.29
CA VAL A 57 -14.58 -19.45 6.28
C VAL A 57 -14.28 -20.05 7.65
N VAL A 58 -13.37 -19.45 8.42
CA VAL A 58 -13.00 -19.93 9.76
C VAL A 58 -14.07 -19.55 10.79
N GLY A 59 -14.66 -18.36 10.67
CA GLY A 59 -15.73 -17.86 11.54
C GLY A 59 -15.24 -17.47 12.95
N ILE A 60 -14.72 -18.43 13.72
CA ILE A 60 -14.23 -18.23 15.09
C ILE A 60 -12.81 -18.79 15.22
N PHE A 61 -11.90 -17.97 15.75
CA PHE A 61 -10.52 -18.37 15.98
C PHE A 61 -10.29 -18.77 17.45
N PRO A 62 -9.47 -19.81 17.72
CA PRO A 62 -9.19 -20.27 19.07
C PRO A 62 -8.30 -19.31 19.88
N ASP A 63 -7.44 -18.54 19.20
CA ASP A 63 -6.56 -17.55 19.80
C ASP A 63 -6.09 -16.50 18.77
N ARG A 64 -5.41 -15.45 19.26
CA ARG A 64 -4.86 -14.38 18.41
C ARG A 64 -3.76 -14.87 17.47
N ALA A 65 -2.98 -15.87 17.86
CA ALA A 65 -1.89 -16.38 17.02
C ALA A 65 -2.44 -17.11 15.78
N ALA A 66 -3.59 -17.78 15.90
CA ALA A 66 -4.27 -18.46 14.80
C ALA A 66 -4.69 -17.49 13.68
N ILE A 67 -5.31 -16.36 14.03
CA ILE A 67 -5.68 -15.33 13.04
C ILE A 67 -4.44 -14.67 12.42
N VAL A 68 -3.40 -14.40 13.22
CA VAL A 68 -2.13 -13.84 12.71
C VAL A 68 -1.48 -14.79 11.70
N ARG A 69 -1.50 -16.11 11.94
CA ARG A 69 -0.98 -17.09 10.98
C ARG A 69 -1.76 -17.09 9.67
N LEU A 70 -3.10 -17.06 9.72
CA LEU A 70 -3.92 -17.03 8.51
C LEU A 70 -3.69 -15.76 7.70
N VAL A 71 -3.77 -14.59 8.34
CA VAL A 71 -3.53 -13.30 7.67
C VAL A 71 -2.09 -13.23 7.15
N GLY A 72 -1.12 -13.71 7.92
CA GLY A 72 0.28 -13.82 7.51
C GLY A 72 0.47 -14.69 6.26
N ALA A 73 -0.22 -15.83 6.17
CA ALA A 73 -0.20 -16.67 4.98
C ALA A 73 -0.78 -15.95 3.75
N VAL A 74 -1.91 -15.24 3.90
CA VAL A 74 -2.49 -14.43 2.81
C VAL A 74 -1.51 -13.34 2.32
N LEU A 75 -0.81 -12.69 3.24
CA LEU A 75 0.19 -11.68 2.89
C LEU A 75 1.40 -12.29 2.16
N ALA A 76 1.85 -13.48 2.58
CA ALA A 76 2.93 -14.19 1.91
C ALA A 76 2.53 -14.57 0.48
N GLU A 77 1.36 -15.17 0.29
CA GLU A 77 0.84 -15.52 -1.04
C GLU A 77 0.70 -14.30 -1.96
N GLN A 78 0.22 -13.17 -1.43
CA GLN A 78 0.11 -11.94 -2.22
C GLN A 78 1.49 -11.39 -2.63
N THR A 79 2.50 -11.56 -1.76
CA THR A 79 3.89 -11.16 -2.03
C THR A 79 4.50 -12.02 -3.14
N ASP A 80 4.24 -13.33 -3.11
CA ASP A 80 4.70 -14.27 -4.13
C ASP A 80 4.05 -13.95 -5.48
N GLU A 81 2.73 -13.69 -5.52
CA GLU A 81 2.00 -13.32 -6.74
C GLU A 81 2.57 -12.05 -7.39
N TRP A 82 2.92 -11.03 -6.58
CA TRP A 82 3.54 -9.80 -7.09
C TRP A 82 4.95 -10.02 -7.63
N THR A 83 5.64 -11.05 -7.14
CA THR A 83 6.98 -11.41 -7.58
C THR A 83 6.95 -12.23 -8.88
N GLU A 84 5.95 -13.10 -9.04
CA GLU A 84 5.88 -14.10 -10.11
C GLU A 84 5.03 -13.68 -11.33
N ALA A 85 3.84 -13.10 -11.14
CA ALA A 85 2.83 -13.03 -12.22
C ALA A 85 2.84 -11.73 -13.05
N ARG A 86 3.17 -10.59 -12.42
CA ARG A 86 3.47 -9.28 -13.06
C ARG A 86 3.73 -8.27 -11.95
N ARG A 87 4.98 -7.82 -11.82
CA ARG A 87 5.34 -6.82 -10.81
C ARG A 87 4.38 -5.62 -10.88
N TYR A 88 3.65 -5.36 -9.80
CA TYR A 88 2.72 -4.24 -9.69
C TYR A 88 3.40 -2.89 -9.98
N MET A 89 4.70 -2.79 -9.65
CA MET A 89 5.61 -1.75 -10.13
C MET A 89 6.77 -2.39 -10.90
N GLY A 90 6.98 -1.97 -12.16
CA GLY A 90 8.12 -2.43 -12.95
C GLY A 90 9.46 -2.03 -12.33
N LEU A 91 10.50 -2.83 -12.52
CA LEU A 91 11.83 -2.57 -11.95
C LEU A 91 12.39 -1.22 -12.38
N ASP A 92 12.19 -0.83 -13.64
CA ASP A 92 12.64 0.46 -14.17
C ASP A 92 11.95 1.64 -13.46
N VAL A 93 10.68 1.46 -13.09
CA VAL A 93 9.88 2.46 -12.38
C VAL A 93 10.36 2.55 -10.93
N LEU A 94 10.59 1.41 -10.27
CA LEU A 94 11.16 1.37 -8.91
C LEU A 94 12.54 2.01 -8.84
N ALA A 95 13.40 1.80 -9.85
CA ALA A 95 14.71 2.43 -9.92
C ALA A 95 14.62 3.97 -10.01
N LYS A 96 13.67 4.49 -10.80
CA LYS A 96 13.40 5.93 -10.93
C LYS A 96 12.79 6.56 -9.68
N VAL A 97 11.99 5.78 -8.94
CA VAL A 97 11.31 6.21 -7.70
C VAL A 97 12.23 6.15 -6.48
N ARG A 98 13.45 5.59 -6.61
CA ARG A 98 14.44 5.48 -5.52
C ARG A 98 15.07 6.83 -5.17
N LEU A 99 14.25 7.81 -4.79
CA LEU A 99 14.65 9.01 -4.07
C LEU A 99 14.94 8.58 -2.63
N ARG A 100 16.21 8.56 -2.22
CA ARG A 100 16.54 8.50 -0.79
C ARG A 100 16.15 9.84 -0.17
N LEU A 101 15.10 9.83 0.63
CA LEU A 101 14.94 10.80 1.71
C LEU A 101 14.30 10.08 2.90
N ILE A 102 15.15 9.48 3.73
CA ILE A 102 14.81 9.16 5.11
C ILE A 102 15.63 10.14 5.97
N CYS A 103 14.98 11.19 6.48
CA CYS A 103 15.52 12.03 7.56
C CYS A 103 14.98 11.52 8.91
N GLY A 104 15.25 10.25 9.19
CA GLY A 104 14.77 9.58 10.39
C GLY A 104 15.51 8.26 10.59
N ASP A 105 16.03 8.05 11.79
CA ASP A 105 16.86 6.90 12.14
C ASP A 105 16.10 5.58 11.90
N THR A 106 16.31 4.97 10.74
CA THR A 106 15.89 3.60 10.48
C THR A 106 17.03 2.68 10.91
N PRO A 107 16.85 1.76 11.87
CA PRO A 107 17.86 0.78 12.18
C PRO A 107 18.11 -0.09 10.95
N GLY A 108 19.36 -0.10 10.48
CA GLY A 108 19.97 -1.02 9.51
C GLY A 108 19.03 -1.69 8.51
N GLN A 109 18.89 -1.12 7.32
CA GLN A 109 18.41 -1.87 6.16
C GLN A 109 19.35 -3.07 5.94
N ASN A 110 18.84 -4.28 6.12
CA ASN A 110 19.53 -5.51 5.76
C ASN A 110 19.77 -5.49 4.23
N PRO A 111 21.02 -5.59 3.75
CA PRO A 111 21.28 -5.54 2.31
C PRO A 111 20.56 -6.68 1.60
N LEU A 112 19.78 -6.33 0.57
CA LEU A 112 19.11 -7.29 -0.30
C LEU A 112 20.15 -8.30 -0.83
N ALA A 113 19.90 -9.59 -0.61
CA ALA A 113 20.76 -10.67 -1.06
C ALA A 113 21.01 -10.53 -2.57
N GLN A 114 22.28 -10.59 -2.97
CA GLN A 114 22.78 -10.36 -4.33
C GLN A 114 22.46 -11.49 -5.32
N THR A 115 21.33 -12.20 -5.18
CA THR A 115 21.09 -13.46 -5.90
C THR A 115 20.19 -13.35 -7.12
N LEU A 116 20.12 -12.20 -7.80
CA LEU A 116 19.38 -12.07 -9.06
C LEU A 116 20.30 -11.55 -10.19
N THR A 117 21.27 -12.38 -10.57
CA THR A 117 21.99 -12.28 -11.86
C THR A 117 22.34 -13.67 -12.40
N ALA A 118 21.34 -14.52 -12.66
CA ALA A 118 21.52 -15.66 -13.56
C ALA A 118 20.32 -15.75 -14.49
#